data_AF-A0A328TYI2-F1
#
_entry.id   AF-A0A328TYI2-F1
#
_cell.length_a   1.000
_cell.length_b   1.000
_cell.length_c   1.000
_cell.angle_alpha   90.00
_cell.angle_beta   90.00
_cell.angle_gamma   90.00
#
_symmetry.space_group_name_H-M   'P 1'
#
loop_
_entity.id
_entity.type
_entity.pdbx_description
1 polymer ?
#
loop_
_entity_poly.entity_id
_entity_poly.type
_entity_poly.pdbx_seq_one_letter_code
_entity_poly.pdbx_strand_id
1 'polypeptide(L)'
;MLGRLFFFLRVGLYKNWQSRPYYCRQPIDADGGHMKNRFGTIWIGQARGRRILAAVLAVIAVVWMVGINQTQARAERPPQDKPLLAAFVRGGALWMKENDNERQLTRAEHVRSPEWSHDGQWLAYSTGETAQQLWMLHAPTRTKHVVETTGIFEGGYKWSPRSGLLAYLKDQRLYVVGQQEGAQPVEVTRSVGKISSFAWLPEGDGFVVSTQAELLPDGWTPVRLMRIKMPVDGGSAQADQLYVLPTQLNELPVVGTSTFKWSATGKWMAFLATPTASLSADSNTLCVLSADGATFKPVDQMANNADWFQWSMEDDKLAYIGGIGREATSNKQLRVTSVPDIQPRSDFTPAGYVDQALTWRSPVDIVVSRAKAVTADESPAQKPFPFLVNVRVDGERQKRITKSAAGYGDYGPESLGVNGLGWVRSNRSMANVLVAAPGQSGNRAVRWIADIDQGSNYYEQWDWHTVLRFFVR
;
A
#
# COMPACT_ATOMS: atom_id res chain seq x y z
N MET A 1 -2.02 21.78 53.81
CA MET A 1 -1.95 20.74 54.86
C MET A 1 -2.12 19.41 54.15
N LEU A 2 -1.13 18.56 53.90
CA LEU A 2 0.16 18.26 54.57
C LEU A 2 -0.01 17.34 55.81
N GLY A 3 0.42 16.08 55.64
CA GLY A 3 0.31 14.93 56.55
C GLY A 3 0.23 13.66 55.67
N ARG A 4 1.29 12.88 55.41
CA ARG A 4 2.18 12.08 56.29
C ARG A 4 1.43 11.14 57.25
N LEU A 5 1.92 9.93 57.57
CA LEU A 5 2.80 8.93 56.91
C LEU A 5 2.84 7.73 57.89
N PHE A 6 2.64 6.48 57.46
CA PHE A 6 2.86 5.30 58.34
C PHE A 6 3.42 4.09 57.57
N PHE A 7 4.07 3.18 58.30
CA PHE A 7 5.13 2.32 57.74
C PHE A 7 5.32 1.03 58.57
N PHE A 8 5.23 -0.15 57.93
CA PHE A 8 5.75 -1.46 58.38
C PHE A 8 5.90 -2.32 57.10
N LEU A 9 7.03 -2.94 56.73
CA LEU A 9 7.79 -4.08 57.33
C LEU A 9 6.95 -5.38 57.46
N ARG A 10 7.43 -6.59 57.08
CA ARG A 10 8.82 -7.05 56.79
C ARG A 10 8.85 -8.39 55.98
N VAL A 11 10.03 -8.78 55.48
CA VAL A 11 10.45 -10.10 54.90
C VAL A 11 10.02 -10.33 53.43
N GLY A 12 10.79 -11.02 52.55
CA GLY A 12 12.20 -11.46 52.63
C GLY A 12 12.50 -12.82 51.96
N LEU A 13 13.82 -13.15 51.83
CA LEU A 13 14.43 -14.41 51.32
C LEU A 13 14.29 -14.71 49.80
N TYR A 14 15.30 -15.23 49.07
CA TYR A 14 16.78 -15.12 49.16
C TYR A 14 17.41 -15.46 47.77
N LYS A 15 18.73 -15.35 47.58
CA LYS A 15 19.41 -15.57 46.28
C LYS A 15 20.62 -16.53 46.35
N ASN A 16 20.86 -17.22 45.23
CA ASN A 16 22.07 -17.88 44.69
C ASN A 16 23.20 -18.39 45.64
N TRP A 17 23.71 -19.59 45.32
CA TRP A 17 25.07 -20.06 45.67
C TRP A 17 25.76 -20.70 44.45
N GLN A 18 27.09 -20.86 44.52
CA GLN A 18 27.95 -21.35 43.42
C GLN A 18 29.17 -22.11 43.97
N SER A 19 29.94 -22.79 43.09
CA SER A 19 31.23 -23.49 43.35
C SER A 19 31.14 -24.85 44.08
N ARG A 20 32.04 -25.84 43.93
CA ARG A 20 33.12 -26.13 42.93
C ARG A 20 33.43 -27.68 42.94
N PRO A 21 34.29 -28.23 42.05
CA PRO A 21 34.31 -29.68 41.71
C PRO A 21 35.37 -30.55 42.43
N TYR A 22 35.33 -31.86 42.15
CA TYR A 22 36.32 -32.90 42.57
C TYR A 22 37.15 -33.46 41.38
N TYR A 23 38.20 -34.23 41.68
CA TYR A 23 39.31 -34.63 40.78
C TYR A 23 39.57 -36.15 40.76
N CYS A 24 39.88 -36.73 39.58
CA CYS A 24 40.82 -37.86 39.31
C CYS A 24 40.92 -38.06 37.78
N ARG A 25 42.08 -37.93 37.10
CA ARG A 25 43.33 -38.75 37.05
C ARG A 25 43.35 -39.77 35.88
N GLN A 26 44.46 -39.77 35.12
CA GLN A 26 44.80 -40.66 33.98
C GLN A 26 45.83 -41.73 34.38
N PRO A 27 46.21 -42.66 33.47
CA PRO A 27 47.46 -42.56 32.66
C PRO A 27 47.18 -42.55 31.11
N ILE A 28 48.02 -42.14 30.15
CA ILE A 28 49.49 -42.27 29.87
C ILE A 28 49.82 -43.72 29.40
N ASP A 29 50.60 -44.06 28.35
CA ASP A 29 51.69 -43.44 27.52
C ASP A 29 51.25 -43.11 26.05
N ALA A 30 51.83 -42.19 25.24
CA ALA A 30 53.20 -41.98 24.66
C ALA A 30 53.64 -43.05 23.63
N ASP A 31 54.25 -42.79 22.45
CA ASP A 31 54.65 -41.56 21.67
C ASP A 31 54.55 -41.90 20.13
N GLY A 32 55.12 -41.27 19.08
CA GLY A 32 56.12 -40.20 18.87
C GLY A 32 56.61 -40.07 17.40
N GLY A 33 57.56 -39.17 17.10
CA GLY A 33 58.49 -39.27 15.93
C GLY A 33 58.34 -38.31 14.71
N HIS A 34 59.44 -37.64 14.34
CA HIS A 34 59.63 -36.60 13.31
C HIS A 34 59.50 -36.95 11.78
N MET A 35 58.81 -36.07 11.04
CA MET A 35 59.27 -35.27 9.85
C MET A 35 59.75 -35.92 8.49
N LYS A 36 59.36 -35.23 7.39
CA LYS A 36 59.97 -35.12 6.01
C LYS A 36 59.62 -36.11 4.86
N ASN A 37 58.99 -35.53 3.84
CA ASN A 37 59.23 -35.58 2.38
C ASN A 37 60.00 -36.78 1.75
N ARG A 38 59.40 -37.41 0.72
CA ARG A 38 59.73 -37.13 -0.71
C ARG A 38 58.79 -37.87 -1.70
N PHE A 39 58.86 -37.46 -2.97
CA PHE A 39 58.18 -38.09 -4.12
C PHE A 39 58.76 -39.48 -4.45
N GLY A 40 57.95 -40.34 -5.07
CA GLY A 40 58.38 -41.62 -5.65
C GLY A 40 57.30 -42.29 -6.51
N THR A 41 57.26 -41.98 -7.81
CA THR A 41 56.35 -42.60 -8.79
C THR A 41 57.16 -43.28 -9.89
N ILE A 42 57.00 -44.60 -10.07
CA ILE A 42 57.37 -45.45 -11.25
C ILE A 42 57.15 -46.94 -10.86
N TRP A 43 56.83 -47.91 -11.72
CA TRP A 43 56.01 -48.05 -12.94
C TRP A 43 56.09 -49.56 -13.39
N ILE A 44 55.33 -49.99 -14.41
CA ILE A 44 55.49 -51.20 -15.28
C ILE A 44 54.77 -52.53 -14.88
N GLY A 45 54.26 -53.22 -15.92
CA GLY A 45 53.63 -54.56 -15.92
C GLY A 45 52.13 -54.51 -16.25
N GLN A 46 51.57 -54.80 -17.45
CA GLN A 46 51.96 -55.63 -18.62
C GLN A 46 52.13 -57.14 -18.33
N ALA A 47 51.50 -58.08 -19.04
CA ALA A 47 50.43 -57.96 -20.08
C ALA A 47 49.72 -59.31 -20.41
N ARG A 48 48.57 -59.21 -21.13
CA ARG A 48 47.90 -60.23 -22.00
C ARG A 48 47.25 -61.50 -21.38
N GLY A 49 45.97 -61.73 -21.70
CA GLY A 49 45.20 -62.91 -21.22
C GLY A 49 43.88 -63.27 -21.96
N ARG A 50 43.85 -63.20 -23.30
CA ARG A 50 42.93 -63.88 -24.27
C ARG A 50 41.48 -64.33 -23.87
N ARG A 51 40.53 -63.89 -24.72
CA ARG A 51 39.35 -64.61 -25.33
C ARG A 51 37.93 -64.54 -24.73
N ILE A 52 37.07 -63.82 -25.48
CA ILE A 52 35.75 -64.20 -26.02
C ILE A 52 34.62 -64.65 -25.06
N LEU A 53 33.70 -63.71 -24.80
CA LEU A 53 32.23 -63.91 -24.83
C LEU A 53 31.63 -62.53 -25.18
N ALA A 54 31.25 -62.21 -26.42
CA ALA A 54 30.07 -62.66 -27.18
C ALA A 54 28.73 -62.10 -26.63
N ALA A 55 28.04 -61.32 -27.47
CA ALA A 55 26.60 -60.97 -27.41
C ALA A 55 26.03 -60.18 -26.20
N VAL A 56 26.45 -58.92 -26.01
CA VAL A 56 25.62 -57.87 -25.33
C VAL A 56 25.67 -56.51 -26.05
N LEU A 57 26.77 -56.17 -26.74
CA LEU A 57 26.98 -54.87 -27.40
C LEU A 57 26.23 -54.70 -28.74
N ALA A 58 24.89 -54.79 -28.70
CA ALA A 58 24.00 -54.57 -29.84
C ALA A 58 22.91 -53.50 -29.63
N VAL A 59 22.84 -52.88 -28.43
CA VAL A 59 21.78 -51.91 -28.07
C VAL A 59 22.31 -50.50 -27.77
N ILE A 60 23.62 -50.34 -27.53
CA ILE A 60 24.23 -49.06 -27.10
C ILE A 60 24.78 -48.22 -28.27
N ALA A 61 24.79 -48.75 -29.50
CA ALA A 61 25.44 -48.14 -30.67
C ALA A 61 24.50 -47.51 -31.72
N VAL A 62 23.21 -47.34 -31.42
CA VAL A 62 22.20 -46.82 -32.39
C VAL A 62 21.62 -45.45 -31.97
N VAL A 63 21.84 -44.98 -30.74
CA VAL A 63 21.36 -43.67 -30.24
C VAL A 63 22.48 -42.60 -30.26
N TRP A 64 23.32 -42.64 -31.28
CA TRP A 64 24.37 -41.63 -31.54
C TRP A 64 24.19 -40.88 -32.88
N MET A 65 23.03 -41.04 -33.55
CA MET A 65 22.74 -40.35 -34.81
C MET A 65 21.28 -39.95 -35.04
N VAL A 66 20.56 -39.58 -33.97
CA VAL A 66 19.34 -38.74 -34.04
C VAL A 66 19.38 -37.75 -32.88
N GLY A 67 19.04 -36.49 -33.14
CA GLY A 67 18.71 -35.54 -32.07
C GLY A 67 19.89 -34.97 -31.29
N ILE A 68 20.80 -34.25 -31.97
CA ILE A 68 21.36 -33.04 -31.34
C ILE A 68 20.22 -32.04 -31.22
N ASN A 69 19.37 -32.23 -30.20
CA ASN A 69 18.49 -31.18 -29.73
C ASN A 69 19.42 -30.07 -29.26
N GLN A 70 19.47 -28.98 -30.02
CA GLN A 70 19.94 -27.71 -29.48
C GLN A 70 18.91 -27.28 -28.44
N THR A 71 19.04 -27.81 -27.23
CA THR A 71 18.75 -27.04 -26.02
C THR A 71 19.74 -25.88 -26.03
N GLN A 72 19.43 -24.87 -26.84
CA GLN A 72 19.78 -23.51 -26.48
C GLN A 72 19.27 -23.38 -25.05
N ALA A 73 20.19 -23.31 -24.09
CA ALA A 73 19.85 -22.85 -22.76
C ALA A 73 19.25 -21.46 -23.01
N ARG A 74 17.93 -21.36 -22.95
CA ARG A 74 17.20 -20.11 -23.10
C ARG A 74 17.70 -19.26 -21.95
N ALA A 75 18.69 -18.42 -22.24
CA ALA A 75 19.37 -17.63 -21.23
C ALA A 75 18.28 -16.97 -20.40
N GLU A 76 18.23 -17.32 -19.12
CA GLU A 76 17.29 -16.69 -18.20
C GLU A 76 17.59 -15.20 -18.32
N ARG A 77 16.62 -14.46 -18.87
CA ARG A 77 16.80 -13.02 -19.02
C ARG A 77 17.14 -12.51 -17.63
N PRO A 78 18.23 -11.73 -17.44
CA PRO A 78 18.45 -11.07 -16.16
C PRO A 78 17.13 -10.39 -15.78
N PRO A 79 16.67 -10.53 -14.52
CA PRO A 79 15.31 -10.21 -14.15
C PRO A 79 14.98 -8.82 -14.68
N GLN A 80 14.01 -8.75 -15.60
CA GLN A 80 13.70 -7.49 -16.28
C GLN A 80 13.24 -6.52 -15.19
N ASP A 81 14.06 -5.50 -14.91
CA ASP A 81 13.73 -4.43 -13.98
C ASP A 81 12.32 -3.92 -14.33
N LYS A 82 11.37 -4.13 -13.42
CA LYS A 82 9.95 -3.81 -13.65
C LYS A 82 9.90 -2.33 -14.05
N PRO A 83 9.54 -1.97 -15.29
CA PRO A 83 9.72 -0.61 -15.78
C PRO A 83 8.97 0.35 -14.87
N LEU A 84 9.64 1.44 -14.47
CA LEU A 84 9.03 2.47 -13.66
C LEU A 84 7.99 3.17 -14.53
N LEU A 85 6.72 2.91 -14.23
CA LEU A 85 5.58 3.33 -15.02
C LEU A 85 4.69 4.25 -14.19
N ALA A 86 4.21 5.34 -14.78
CA ALA A 86 3.21 6.22 -14.18
C ALA A 86 2.30 6.83 -15.24
N ALA A 87 1.07 7.13 -14.83
CA ALA A 87 0.13 7.97 -15.55
C ALA A 87 -0.02 9.30 -14.79
N PHE A 88 -0.06 10.41 -15.50
CA PHE A 88 -0.13 11.73 -14.89
C PHE A 88 -0.89 12.74 -15.76
N VAL A 89 -1.33 13.83 -15.15
CA VAL A 89 -2.03 14.92 -15.84
C VAL A 89 -1.08 16.12 -16.02
N ARG A 90 -1.03 16.66 -17.24
CA ARG A 90 -0.33 17.92 -17.57
C ARG A 90 -1.13 18.68 -18.62
N GLY A 91 -1.50 19.92 -18.32
CA GLY A 91 -2.32 20.77 -19.18
C GLY A 91 -3.73 20.21 -19.41
N GLY A 92 -4.32 19.56 -18.41
CA GLY A 92 -5.62 18.89 -18.51
C GLY A 92 -5.67 17.68 -19.44
N ALA A 93 -4.51 17.20 -19.91
CA ALA A 93 -4.37 16.01 -20.76
C ALA A 93 -3.76 14.85 -19.97
N LEU A 94 -4.09 13.62 -20.35
CA LEU A 94 -3.48 12.40 -19.83
C LEU A 94 -2.13 12.14 -20.50
N TRP A 95 -1.11 11.86 -19.70
CA TRP A 95 0.23 11.47 -20.10
C TRP A 95 0.64 10.19 -19.39
N MET A 96 1.67 9.55 -19.92
CA MET A 96 2.26 8.34 -19.40
C MET A 96 3.79 8.41 -19.50
N LYS A 97 4.50 7.98 -18.45
CA LYS A 97 5.96 7.84 -18.48
C LYS A 97 6.37 6.42 -18.11
N GLU A 98 7.26 5.84 -18.91
CA GLU A 98 7.76 4.47 -18.83
C GLU A 98 9.29 4.52 -18.88
N ASN A 99 9.95 4.39 -17.73
CA ASN A 99 11.34 4.78 -17.52
C ASN A 99 11.55 6.22 -18.02
N ASP A 100 12.40 6.48 -19.01
CA ASP A 100 12.57 7.83 -19.56
C ASP A 100 11.52 8.21 -20.63
N ASN A 101 10.88 7.22 -21.26
CA ASN A 101 9.96 7.41 -22.39
C ASN A 101 8.64 8.05 -21.92
N GLU A 102 8.35 9.25 -22.40
CA GLU A 102 7.19 10.05 -21.98
C GLU A 102 6.27 10.32 -23.18
N ARG A 103 4.98 9.97 -23.06
CA ARG A 103 4.01 10.10 -24.16
C ARG A 103 2.66 10.63 -23.69
N GLN A 104 2.12 11.59 -24.45
CA GLN A 104 0.75 12.06 -24.32
C GLN A 104 -0.23 10.98 -24.83
N LEU A 105 -1.30 10.73 -24.08
CA LEU A 105 -2.33 9.73 -24.37
C LEU A 105 -3.66 10.35 -24.82
N THR A 106 -4.08 11.49 -24.26
CA THR A 106 -5.30 12.21 -24.66
C THR A 106 -5.00 13.65 -25.07
N ARG A 107 -5.98 14.36 -25.63
CA ARG A 107 -5.96 15.82 -25.73
C ARG A 107 -6.23 16.45 -24.34
N ALA A 108 -6.11 17.77 -24.25
CA ALA A 108 -6.56 18.52 -23.08
C ALA A 108 -8.09 18.43 -22.99
N GLU A 109 -8.59 17.64 -22.04
CA GLU A 109 -10.00 17.22 -21.91
C GLU A 109 -10.50 17.36 -20.45
N HIS A 110 -9.76 18.12 -19.63
CA HIS A 110 -9.90 18.21 -18.16
C HIS A 110 -9.78 16.83 -17.49
N VAL A 111 -8.75 16.06 -17.85
CA VAL A 111 -8.48 14.73 -17.28
C VAL A 111 -8.13 14.82 -15.79
N ARG A 112 -8.69 13.90 -14.99
CA ARG A 112 -8.54 13.81 -13.53
C ARG A 112 -8.56 12.37 -13.04
N SER A 113 -7.89 12.13 -11.91
CA SER A 113 -7.87 10.86 -11.15
C SER A 113 -7.57 9.58 -11.94
N PRO A 114 -6.51 9.55 -12.79
CA PRO A 114 -6.18 8.34 -13.55
C PRO A 114 -5.94 7.13 -12.64
N GLU A 115 -6.38 5.93 -13.04
CA GLU A 115 -6.15 4.68 -12.31
C GLU A 115 -5.82 3.53 -13.26
N TRP A 116 -4.77 2.76 -12.92
CA TRP A 116 -4.27 1.62 -13.69
C TRP A 116 -5.06 0.34 -13.44
N SER A 117 -5.33 -0.43 -14.50
CA SER A 117 -5.71 -1.83 -14.38
C SER A 117 -4.57 -2.69 -13.82
N HIS A 118 -4.90 -3.82 -13.19
CA HIS A 118 -3.92 -4.74 -12.59
C HIS A 118 -2.79 -5.19 -13.55
N ASP A 119 -3.10 -5.35 -14.83
CA ASP A 119 -2.14 -5.71 -15.88
C ASP A 119 -1.26 -4.53 -16.34
N GLY A 120 -1.62 -3.28 -16.02
CA GLY A 120 -0.96 -2.06 -16.50
C GLY A 120 -1.21 -1.73 -17.97
N GLN A 121 -2.21 -2.36 -18.61
CA GLN A 121 -2.54 -2.14 -20.02
C GLN A 121 -3.63 -1.08 -20.21
N TRP A 122 -4.47 -0.84 -19.20
CA TRP A 122 -5.58 0.11 -19.26
C TRP A 122 -5.49 1.19 -18.19
N LEU A 123 -6.02 2.35 -18.53
CA LEU A 123 -6.26 3.47 -17.63
C LEU A 123 -7.75 3.80 -17.61
N ALA A 124 -8.34 3.81 -16.41
CA ALA A 124 -9.61 4.49 -16.16
C ALA A 124 -9.29 5.94 -15.78
N TYR A 125 -10.10 6.90 -16.21
CA TYR A 125 -9.96 8.29 -15.80
C TYR A 125 -11.29 9.06 -15.89
N SER A 126 -11.38 10.13 -15.10
CA SER A 126 -12.48 11.10 -15.14
C SER A 126 -12.13 12.28 -16.04
N THR A 127 -13.10 12.86 -16.75
CA THR A 127 -12.86 13.98 -17.68
C THR A 127 -14.06 14.93 -17.77
N GLY A 128 -13.85 16.11 -18.37
CA GLY A 128 -14.85 17.18 -18.45
C GLY A 128 -14.77 18.16 -17.27
N GLU A 129 -15.42 19.32 -17.40
CA GLU A 129 -15.30 20.45 -16.45
C GLU A 129 -15.68 20.09 -14.99
N THR A 130 -16.61 19.15 -14.82
CA THR A 130 -17.05 18.63 -13.52
C THR A 130 -16.43 17.28 -13.14
N ALA A 131 -15.54 16.72 -13.97
CA ALA A 131 -14.94 15.39 -13.84
C ALA A 131 -15.95 14.21 -13.77
N GLN A 132 -17.19 14.38 -14.25
CA GLN A 132 -18.28 13.40 -14.14
C GLN A 132 -18.37 12.37 -15.28
N GLN A 133 -17.54 12.46 -16.32
CA GLN A 133 -17.47 11.44 -17.38
C GLN A 133 -16.37 10.43 -17.07
N LEU A 134 -16.68 9.13 -17.09
CA LEU A 134 -15.72 8.04 -16.92
C LEU A 134 -15.32 7.46 -18.28
N TRP A 135 -14.02 7.39 -18.53
CA TRP A 135 -13.43 6.86 -19.76
C TRP A 135 -12.45 5.72 -19.44
N MET A 136 -12.34 4.77 -20.37
CA MET A 136 -11.28 3.75 -20.39
C MET A 136 -10.38 3.96 -21.62
N LEU A 137 -9.08 3.85 -21.43
CA LEU A 137 -8.06 3.97 -22.48
C LEU A 137 -7.05 2.82 -22.39
N HIS A 138 -6.77 2.17 -23.51
CA HIS A 138 -5.75 1.13 -23.62
C HIS A 138 -4.39 1.78 -23.92
N ALA A 139 -3.47 1.76 -22.95
CA ALA A 139 -2.20 2.51 -22.97
C ALA A 139 -1.20 2.12 -24.08
N PRO A 140 -1.21 0.88 -24.63
CA PRO A 140 -0.42 0.52 -25.81
C PRO A 140 -0.96 1.12 -27.12
N THR A 141 -2.26 0.96 -27.41
CA THR A 141 -2.87 1.37 -28.69
C THR A 141 -3.40 2.80 -28.70
N ARG A 142 -3.56 3.41 -27.52
CA ARG A 142 -4.23 4.72 -27.28
C ARG A 142 -5.70 4.78 -27.73
N THR A 143 -6.32 3.63 -27.95
CA THR A 143 -7.77 3.54 -28.18
C THR A 143 -8.51 3.79 -26.87
N LYS A 144 -9.48 4.71 -26.88
CA LYS A 144 -10.31 5.05 -25.72
C LYS A 144 -11.80 5.00 -26.07
N HIS A 145 -12.61 4.59 -25.10
CA HIS A 145 -14.08 4.63 -25.18
C HIS A 145 -14.66 5.19 -23.87
N VAL A 146 -15.89 5.70 -23.95
CA VAL A 146 -16.64 6.17 -22.79
C VAL A 146 -17.26 4.98 -22.05
N VAL A 147 -17.21 5.00 -20.72
CA VAL A 147 -17.86 4.03 -19.84
C VAL A 147 -19.19 4.58 -19.35
N GLU A 148 -19.19 5.85 -18.94
CA GLU A 148 -20.34 6.54 -18.39
C GLU A 148 -20.20 8.05 -18.61
N THR A 149 -21.30 8.76 -18.89
CA THR A 149 -21.29 10.19 -19.23
C THR A 149 -21.74 11.10 -18.09
N THR A 150 -22.50 10.58 -17.11
CA THR A 150 -23.05 11.36 -15.99
C THR A 150 -23.19 10.53 -14.70
N GLY A 151 -23.25 11.22 -13.56
CA GLY A 151 -23.53 10.62 -12.24
C GLY A 151 -22.34 9.94 -11.55
N ILE A 152 -21.16 9.95 -12.18
CA ILE A 152 -19.88 9.52 -11.58
C ILE A 152 -19.33 10.65 -10.70
N PHE A 153 -18.70 10.30 -9.57
CA PHE A 153 -17.89 11.21 -8.77
C PHE A 153 -16.40 11.05 -9.11
N GLU A 154 -15.61 12.12 -9.02
CA GLU A 154 -14.14 12.06 -9.20
C GLU A 154 -13.53 11.01 -8.24
N GLY A 155 -12.77 10.05 -8.78
CA GLY A 155 -12.21 8.92 -7.99
C GLY A 155 -13.25 7.89 -7.52
N GLY A 156 -14.51 7.96 -7.97
CA GLY A 156 -15.60 7.05 -7.62
C GLY A 156 -15.55 5.66 -8.28
N TYR A 157 -14.39 5.26 -8.82
CA TYR A 157 -14.15 4.02 -9.54
C TYR A 157 -12.88 3.32 -9.03
N LYS A 158 -12.80 2.00 -9.24
CA LYS A 158 -11.67 1.14 -8.83
C LYS A 158 -11.53 -0.06 -9.77
N TRP A 159 -10.33 -0.34 -10.25
CA TRP A 159 -10.03 -1.60 -10.96
C TRP A 159 -10.04 -2.80 -10.01
N SER A 160 -10.41 -3.96 -10.54
CA SER A 160 -10.25 -5.24 -9.85
C SER A 160 -8.77 -5.53 -9.57
N PRO A 161 -8.43 -5.99 -8.36
CA PRO A 161 -7.05 -6.32 -8.00
C PRO A 161 -6.50 -7.57 -8.70
N ARG A 162 -7.30 -8.29 -9.51
CA ARG A 162 -6.88 -9.53 -10.21
C ARG A 162 -7.41 -9.71 -11.63
N SER A 163 -8.26 -8.83 -12.15
CA SER A 163 -8.93 -9.03 -13.44
C SER A 163 -9.19 -7.73 -14.22
N GLY A 164 -9.49 -7.83 -15.51
CA GLY A 164 -9.83 -6.71 -16.40
C GLY A 164 -11.24 -6.16 -16.21
N LEU A 165 -11.66 -5.97 -14.95
CA LEU A 165 -12.96 -5.42 -14.56
C LEU A 165 -12.76 -4.07 -13.86
N LEU A 166 -13.56 -3.08 -14.25
CA LEU A 166 -13.66 -1.78 -13.59
C LEU A 166 -14.97 -1.73 -12.80
N ALA A 167 -14.90 -1.38 -11.51
CA ALA A 167 -16.06 -1.08 -10.70
C ALA A 167 -16.23 0.44 -10.54
N TYR A 168 -17.46 0.94 -10.54
CA TYR A 168 -17.73 2.36 -10.35
C TYR A 168 -19.05 2.66 -9.62
N LEU A 169 -19.08 3.76 -8.89
CA LEU A 169 -20.28 4.34 -8.29
C LEU A 169 -20.97 5.29 -9.26
N LYS A 170 -22.27 5.08 -9.45
CA LYS A 170 -23.20 6.05 -10.06
C LYS A 170 -24.48 6.09 -9.25
N ASP A 171 -24.97 7.27 -8.90
CA ASP A 171 -26.24 7.47 -8.19
C ASP A 171 -26.42 6.60 -6.92
N GLN A 172 -25.32 6.42 -6.16
CA GLN A 172 -25.21 5.55 -4.97
C GLN A 172 -25.44 4.04 -5.25
N ARG A 173 -25.28 3.59 -6.50
CA ARG A 173 -25.28 2.18 -6.91
C ARG A 173 -23.90 1.78 -7.45
N LEU A 174 -23.51 0.53 -7.22
CA LEU A 174 -22.25 -0.04 -7.70
C LEU A 174 -22.48 -0.76 -9.03
N TYR A 175 -21.70 -0.40 -10.04
CA TYR A 175 -21.67 -1.06 -11.35
C TYR A 175 -20.30 -1.71 -11.58
N VAL A 176 -20.28 -2.81 -12.34
CA VAL A 176 -19.05 -3.47 -12.82
C VAL A 176 -19.12 -3.67 -14.33
N VAL A 177 -18.03 -3.38 -15.02
CA VAL A 177 -17.92 -3.46 -16.49
C VAL A 177 -16.55 -4.01 -16.90
N GLY A 178 -16.48 -4.68 -18.06
CA GLY A 178 -15.23 -5.18 -18.63
C GLY A 178 -14.53 -4.16 -19.54
N GLN A 179 -13.24 -4.38 -19.81
CA GLN A 179 -12.38 -3.54 -20.67
C GLN A 179 -12.82 -3.35 -22.14
N GLN A 180 -13.82 -4.08 -22.63
CA GLN A 180 -14.16 -4.07 -24.06
C GLN A 180 -15.19 -2.99 -24.39
N GLU A 181 -15.00 -2.30 -25.51
CA GLU A 181 -15.96 -1.29 -25.98
C GLU A 181 -17.33 -1.94 -26.24
N GLY A 182 -18.41 -1.32 -25.73
CA GLY A 182 -19.75 -1.88 -25.78
C GLY A 182 -20.07 -2.93 -24.69
N ALA A 183 -19.13 -3.28 -23.81
CA ALA A 183 -19.42 -4.12 -22.64
C ALA A 183 -20.49 -3.45 -21.75
N GLN A 184 -21.52 -4.21 -21.38
CA GLN A 184 -22.66 -3.68 -20.62
C GLN A 184 -22.36 -3.69 -19.12
N PRO A 185 -22.50 -2.55 -18.41
CA PRO A 185 -22.32 -2.50 -16.96
C PRO A 185 -23.39 -3.29 -16.20
N VAL A 186 -22.97 -4.08 -15.22
CA VAL A 186 -23.84 -4.87 -14.33
C VAL A 186 -23.95 -4.18 -12.97
N GLU A 187 -25.17 -3.87 -12.54
CA GLU A 187 -25.42 -3.34 -11.20
C GLU A 187 -25.29 -4.45 -10.14
N VAL A 188 -24.31 -4.31 -9.25
CA VAL A 188 -23.96 -5.31 -8.23
C VAL A 188 -24.76 -5.13 -6.93
N THR A 189 -25.19 -3.91 -6.61
CA THR A 189 -25.88 -3.57 -5.34
C THR A 189 -27.39 -3.76 -5.35
N ARG A 190 -27.98 -4.45 -6.34
CA ARG A 190 -29.45 -4.63 -6.47
C ARG A 190 -30.13 -5.16 -5.21
N SER A 191 -29.51 -6.12 -4.54
CA SER A 191 -29.96 -6.76 -3.30
C SER A 191 -29.65 -5.96 -2.03
N VAL A 192 -28.84 -4.91 -2.12
CA VAL A 192 -28.40 -4.06 -0.98
C VAL A 192 -29.05 -2.67 -1.00
N GLY A 193 -29.43 -2.17 -2.18
CA GLY A 193 -29.98 -0.84 -2.36
C GLY A 193 -28.88 0.21 -2.59
N LYS A 194 -29.01 1.37 -1.94
CA LYS A 194 -28.04 2.47 -2.03
C LYS A 194 -26.84 2.24 -1.11
N ILE A 195 -25.64 2.54 -1.59
CA ILE A 195 -24.38 2.44 -0.84
C ILE A 195 -23.65 3.78 -0.73
N SER A 196 -22.90 3.95 0.35
CA SER A 196 -22.07 5.14 0.61
C SER A 196 -20.61 4.92 0.22
N SER A 197 -20.09 3.69 0.30
CA SER A 197 -18.74 3.35 -0.14
C SER A 197 -18.58 1.87 -0.54
N PHE A 198 -17.49 1.56 -1.24
CA PHE A 198 -17.11 0.21 -1.64
C PHE A 198 -15.60 -0.01 -1.67
N ALA A 199 -15.20 -1.28 -1.59
CA ALA A 199 -13.89 -1.76 -2.01
C ALA A 199 -14.02 -3.18 -2.59
N TRP A 200 -13.14 -3.54 -3.52
CA TRP A 200 -12.98 -4.93 -3.95
C TRP A 200 -12.53 -5.82 -2.78
N LEU A 201 -12.90 -7.10 -2.82
CA LEU A 201 -12.23 -8.14 -2.03
C LEU A 201 -10.81 -8.37 -2.56
N PRO A 202 -9.82 -8.79 -1.74
CA PRO A 202 -8.46 -9.08 -2.21
C PRO A 202 -8.40 -10.15 -3.31
N GLU A 203 -9.44 -11.00 -3.39
CA GLU A 203 -9.59 -12.06 -4.37
C GLU A 203 -10.12 -11.57 -5.74
N GLY A 204 -10.61 -10.34 -5.85
CA GLY A 204 -11.20 -9.79 -7.07
C GLY A 204 -12.56 -10.39 -7.47
N ASP A 205 -13.15 -11.23 -6.62
CA ASP A 205 -14.38 -12.00 -6.88
C ASP A 205 -15.65 -11.39 -6.23
N GLY A 206 -15.55 -10.15 -5.75
CA GLY A 206 -16.61 -9.51 -4.97
C GLY A 206 -16.15 -8.22 -4.30
N PHE A 207 -17.00 -7.73 -3.40
CA PHE A 207 -16.86 -6.43 -2.73
C PHE A 207 -17.16 -6.51 -1.23
N VAL A 208 -16.68 -5.51 -0.49
CA VAL A 208 -17.35 -5.01 0.71
C VAL A 208 -17.93 -3.63 0.40
N VAL A 209 -19.16 -3.38 0.85
CA VAL A 209 -19.87 -2.11 0.68
C VAL A 209 -20.47 -1.66 2.00
N SER A 210 -20.56 -0.34 2.20
CA SER A 210 -21.36 0.28 3.27
C SER A 210 -22.69 0.78 2.71
N THR A 211 -23.81 0.49 3.37
CA THR A 211 -25.11 1.07 2.97
C THR A 211 -25.08 2.59 3.10
N GLN A 212 -25.95 3.27 2.37
CA GLN A 212 -26.25 4.68 2.62
C GLN A 212 -27.13 4.77 3.88
N ALA A 213 -26.76 5.60 4.86
CA ALA A 213 -27.67 5.95 5.95
C ALA A 213 -28.72 6.98 5.46
N GLU A 214 -29.93 6.87 5.99
CA GLU A 214 -31.05 7.75 5.71
C GLU A 214 -31.49 8.43 7.01
N LEU A 215 -31.91 9.70 6.93
CA LEU A 215 -32.38 10.45 8.10
C LEU A 215 -33.90 10.30 8.23
N LEU A 216 -34.32 9.63 9.30
CA LEU A 216 -35.70 9.44 9.70
C LEU A 216 -36.05 10.35 10.89
N PRO A 217 -37.33 10.50 11.26
CA PRO A 217 -37.75 11.36 12.38
C PRO A 217 -37.17 10.97 13.75
N ASP A 218 -36.76 9.71 13.90
CA ASP A 218 -36.13 9.13 15.10
C ASP A 218 -34.59 9.08 15.05
N GLY A 219 -33.97 9.38 13.90
CA GLY A 219 -32.52 9.49 13.76
C GLY A 219 -31.97 8.98 12.42
N TRP A 220 -30.66 8.76 12.37
CA TRP A 220 -30.02 8.13 11.20
C TRP A 220 -30.17 6.61 11.25
N THR A 221 -30.53 5.99 10.12
CA THR A 221 -30.53 4.53 10.00
C THR A 221 -29.11 3.97 10.12
N PRO A 222 -28.92 2.80 10.76
CA PRO A 222 -27.58 2.27 11.03
C PRO A 222 -26.90 1.81 9.73
N VAL A 223 -25.65 2.22 9.54
CA VAL A 223 -24.82 1.80 8.40
C VAL A 223 -24.49 0.31 8.53
N ARG A 224 -24.86 -0.47 7.51
CA ARG A 224 -24.58 -1.91 7.42
C ARG A 224 -23.40 -2.14 6.49
N LEU A 225 -22.50 -3.02 6.90
CA LEU A 225 -21.38 -3.48 6.08
C LEU A 225 -21.74 -4.83 5.47
N MET A 226 -21.83 -4.87 4.15
CA MET A 226 -22.25 -6.04 3.38
C MET A 226 -21.07 -6.57 2.57
N ARG A 227 -20.88 -7.89 2.55
CA ARG A 227 -20.06 -8.58 1.55
C ARG A 227 -20.96 -8.91 0.37
N ILE A 228 -20.52 -8.60 -0.85
CA ILE A 228 -21.20 -9.05 -2.07
C ILE A 228 -20.24 -9.97 -2.84
N LYS A 229 -20.66 -11.17 -3.20
CA LYS A 229 -19.91 -12.05 -4.11
C LYS A 229 -20.45 -11.91 -5.54
N MET A 230 -19.56 -11.78 -6.50
CA MET A 230 -19.95 -11.75 -7.92
C MET A 230 -20.34 -13.17 -8.35
N PRO A 231 -21.43 -13.31 -9.14
CA PRO A 231 -21.86 -14.60 -9.66
C PRO A 231 -20.95 -15.03 -10.81
N VAL A 232 -20.42 -16.25 -10.76
CA VAL A 232 -19.56 -16.81 -11.80
C VAL A 232 -20.34 -17.01 -13.11
N ASP A 233 -21.57 -17.51 -13.01
CA ASP A 233 -22.40 -17.94 -14.15
C ASP A 233 -23.51 -16.95 -14.51
N GLY A 234 -23.32 -15.65 -14.26
CA GLY A 234 -24.26 -14.59 -14.67
C GLY A 234 -25.59 -14.52 -13.92
N GLY A 235 -25.71 -15.21 -12.78
CA GLY A 235 -26.87 -15.11 -11.88
C GLY A 235 -26.97 -13.77 -11.13
N SER A 236 -27.73 -13.74 -10.03
CA SER A 236 -27.78 -12.58 -9.13
C SER A 236 -26.60 -12.58 -8.16
N ALA A 237 -26.03 -11.40 -7.88
CA ALA A 237 -24.99 -11.26 -6.85
C ALA A 237 -25.57 -11.48 -5.44
N GLN A 238 -25.00 -12.44 -4.71
CA GLN A 238 -25.38 -12.70 -3.31
C GLN A 238 -24.72 -11.66 -2.40
N ALA A 239 -25.51 -11.11 -1.47
CA ALA A 239 -25.06 -10.14 -0.47
C ALA A 239 -25.32 -10.65 0.95
N ASP A 240 -24.26 -10.82 1.72
CA ASP A 240 -24.29 -11.25 3.12
C ASP A 240 -23.93 -10.07 4.04
N GLN A 241 -24.64 -9.89 5.16
CA GLN A 241 -24.28 -8.84 6.12
C GLN A 241 -23.09 -9.29 6.98
N LEU A 242 -21.99 -8.54 6.93
CA LEU A 242 -20.83 -8.76 7.80
C LEU A 242 -21.03 -8.12 9.17
N TYR A 243 -21.48 -6.86 9.20
CA TYR A 243 -21.55 -6.09 10.44
C TYR A 243 -22.59 -4.96 10.36
N VAL A 244 -23.04 -4.48 11.51
CA VAL A 244 -23.86 -3.26 11.63
C VAL A 244 -23.08 -2.30 12.51
N LEU A 245 -22.70 -1.14 11.97
CA LEU A 245 -21.92 -0.15 12.72
C LEU A 245 -22.77 0.45 13.86
N PRO A 246 -22.16 0.76 15.01
CA PRO A 246 -22.81 1.59 16.03
C PRO A 246 -23.32 2.89 15.42
N THR A 247 -24.52 3.32 15.80
CA THR A 247 -25.15 4.56 15.30
C THR A 247 -24.38 5.82 15.70
N GLN A 248 -23.53 5.73 16.72
CA GLN A 248 -22.60 6.78 17.15
C GLN A 248 -21.23 6.20 17.51
N LEU A 249 -20.17 6.96 17.23
CA LEU A 249 -18.79 6.71 17.66
C LEU A 249 -18.14 8.04 18.03
N ASN A 250 -17.46 8.09 19.18
CA ASN A 250 -16.84 9.33 19.70
C ASN A 250 -17.82 10.52 19.73
N GLU A 251 -19.03 10.28 20.26
CA GLU A 251 -20.16 11.23 20.36
C GLU A 251 -20.72 11.75 19.01
N LEU A 252 -20.15 11.34 17.87
CA LEU A 252 -20.58 11.70 16.52
C LEU A 252 -21.48 10.61 15.91
N PRO A 253 -22.52 10.95 15.13
CA PRO A 253 -23.33 9.97 14.41
C PRO A 253 -22.51 9.27 13.32
N VAL A 254 -22.82 8.00 13.02
CA VAL A 254 -22.21 7.26 11.90
C VAL A 254 -23.20 7.17 10.76
N VAL A 255 -22.90 7.82 9.63
CA VAL A 255 -23.81 7.95 8.47
C VAL A 255 -23.22 7.41 7.16
N GLY A 256 -21.94 7.03 7.17
CA GLY A 256 -21.26 6.37 6.05
C GLY A 256 -19.87 5.87 6.44
N THR A 257 -19.07 5.50 5.44
CA THR A 257 -17.64 5.18 5.61
C THR A 257 -16.77 5.78 4.50
N SER A 258 -15.46 5.83 4.71
CA SER A 258 -14.50 5.88 3.60
C SER A 258 -14.49 4.57 2.81
N THR A 259 -13.68 4.52 1.74
CA THR A 259 -13.24 3.24 1.15
C THR A 259 -12.58 2.36 2.23
N PHE A 260 -12.68 1.05 2.06
CA PHE A 260 -12.00 0.06 2.87
C PHE A 260 -10.59 -0.22 2.30
N LYS A 261 -9.62 -0.50 3.16
CA LYS A 261 -8.28 -1.00 2.80
C LYS A 261 -8.01 -2.31 3.55
N TRP A 262 -7.60 -3.35 2.84
CA TRP A 262 -7.32 -4.68 3.42
C TRP A 262 -5.89 -4.79 3.96
N SER A 263 -5.72 -5.53 5.07
CA SER A 263 -4.42 -5.96 5.59
C SER A 263 -3.73 -6.94 4.63
N ALA A 264 -2.40 -6.99 4.62
CA ALA A 264 -1.63 -7.93 3.79
C ALA A 264 -2.03 -9.42 4.00
N THR A 265 -2.49 -9.80 5.19
CA THR A 265 -2.94 -11.18 5.49
C THR A 265 -4.38 -11.48 5.04
N GLY A 266 -5.11 -10.48 4.55
CA GLY A 266 -6.55 -10.55 4.24
C GLY A 266 -7.48 -10.66 5.45
N LYS A 267 -6.97 -10.77 6.69
CA LYS A 267 -7.78 -10.98 7.91
C LYS A 267 -8.54 -9.75 8.38
N TRP A 268 -8.08 -8.55 8.05
CA TRP A 268 -8.62 -7.28 8.54
C TRP A 268 -8.86 -6.29 7.40
N MET A 269 -9.85 -5.43 7.59
CA MET A 269 -10.05 -4.22 6.79
C MET A 269 -10.09 -2.99 7.71
N ALA A 270 -9.49 -1.89 7.24
CA ALA A 270 -9.49 -0.58 7.89
C ALA A 270 -10.31 0.42 7.06
N PHE A 271 -11.02 1.32 7.75
CA PHE A 271 -11.84 2.36 7.15
C PHE A 271 -12.12 3.48 8.16
N LEU A 272 -12.47 4.68 7.70
CA LEU A 272 -13.09 5.70 8.55
C LEU A 272 -14.59 5.45 8.61
N ALA A 273 -15.17 5.41 9.81
CA ALA A 273 -16.60 5.62 10.02
C ALA A 273 -16.86 7.13 10.09
N THR A 274 -17.74 7.63 9.23
CA THR A 274 -17.89 9.08 8.97
C THR A 274 -19.24 9.62 9.47
N PRO A 275 -19.25 10.82 10.07
CA PRO A 275 -20.48 11.56 10.37
C PRO A 275 -20.94 12.38 9.16
N THR A 276 -21.94 13.25 9.35
CA THR A 276 -22.41 14.16 8.29
C THR A 276 -21.26 15.03 7.74
N ALA A 277 -21.32 15.37 6.45
CA ALA A 277 -20.18 15.91 5.71
C ALA A 277 -19.45 17.10 6.38
N SER A 278 -20.20 18.00 7.03
CA SER A 278 -19.63 19.14 7.77
C SER A 278 -18.80 18.71 8.98
N LEU A 279 -19.29 17.74 9.78
CA LEU A 279 -18.57 17.18 10.92
C LEU A 279 -17.39 16.31 10.47
N SER A 280 -17.56 15.59 9.34
CA SER A 280 -16.57 14.69 8.78
C SER A 280 -15.29 15.42 8.36
N ALA A 281 -15.38 16.68 7.94
CA ALA A 281 -14.19 17.51 7.68
C ALA A 281 -13.22 17.55 8.88
N ASP A 282 -13.74 17.60 10.11
CA ASP A 282 -12.94 17.73 11.33
C ASP A 282 -12.74 16.44 12.12
N SER A 283 -13.68 15.49 12.13
CA SER A 283 -13.54 14.25 12.91
C SER A 283 -14.32 13.06 12.32
N ASN A 284 -13.62 11.93 12.21
CA ASN A 284 -14.12 10.62 11.82
C ASN A 284 -13.42 9.58 12.71
N THR A 285 -13.99 8.38 12.83
CA THR A 285 -13.38 7.31 13.64
C THR A 285 -12.69 6.31 12.73
N LEU A 286 -11.37 6.19 12.80
CA LEU A 286 -10.64 5.08 12.19
C LEU A 286 -11.08 3.79 12.88
N CYS A 287 -11.52 2.82 12.10
CA CYS A 287 -12.03 1.53 12.55
C CYS A 287 -11.30 0.39 11.84
N VAL A 288 -11.20 -0.75 12.52
CA VAL A 288 -10.85 -2.03 11.91
C VAL A 288 -11.96 -3.06 12.15
N LEU A 289 -12.16 -3.92 11.17
CA LEU A 289 -13.11 -5.04 11.22
C LEU A 289 -12.44 -6.29 10.68
N SER A 290 -12.62 -7.43 11.34
CA SER A 290 -12.16 -8.72 10.82
C SER A 290 -12.93 -9.11 9.55
N ALA A 291 -12.30 -9.87 8.67
CA ALA A 291 -12.84 -10.23 7.36
C ALA A 291 -14.21 -10.95 7.42
N ASP A 292 -14.45 -11.70 8.51
CA ASP A 292 -15.68 -12.42 8.83
C ASP A 292 -16.76 -11.56 9.53
N GLY A 293 -16.44 -10.32 9.91
CA GLY A 293 -17.33 -9.42 10.66
C GLY A 293 -17.35 -9.64 12.18
N ALA A 294 -16.67 -10.65 12.71
CA ALA A 294 -16.78 -11.07 14.11
C ALA A 294 -16.13 -10.10 15.13
N THR A 295 -15.10 -9.35 14.73
CA THR A 295 -14.35 -8.43 15.61
C THR A 295 -14.27 -7.03 15.01
N PHE A 296 -15.04 -6.10 15.56
CA PHE A 296 -14.96 -4.67 15.29
C PHE A 296 -14.16 -3.95 16.38
N LYS A 297 -13.26 -3.03 16.00
CA LYS A 297 -12.58 -2.13 16.95
C LYS A 297 -12.45 -0.71 16.36
N PRO A 298 -12.96 0.32 17.04
CA PRO A 298 -12.46 1.69 16.88
C PRO A 298 -10.96 1.74 17.23
N VAL A 299 -10.21 2.54 16.49
CA VAL A 299 -8.75 2.69 16.62
C VAL A 299 -8.39 4.07 17.15
N ASP A 300 -8.86 5.13 16.47
CA ASP A 300 -8.48 6.53 16.75
C ASP A 300 -9.41 7.52 16.02
N GLN A 301 -9.22 8.83 16.21
CA GLN A 301 -9.89 9.88 15.46
C GLN A 301 -8.99 10.51 14.39
N MET A 302 -9.57 10.79 13.22
CA MET A 302 -8.88 11.37 12.05
C MET A 302 -9.76 12.39 11.31
N ALA A 303 -9.16 13.39 10.68
CA ALA A 303 -9.82 14.15 9.61
C ALA A 303 -10.18 13.23 8.42
N ASN A 304 -11.08 13.67 7.53
CA ASN A 304 -11.57 12.81 6.44
C ASN A 304 -10.54 12.66 5.30
N ASN A 305 -9.56 11.80 5.52
CA ASN A 305 -8.53 11.48 4.54
C ASN A 305 -8.29 9.96 4.49
N ALA A 306 -8.61 9.35 3.36
CA ALA A 306 -8.47 7.90 3.19
C ALA A 306 -7.01 7.45 3.03
N ASP A 307 -6.10 8.32 2.58
CA ASP A 307 -4.69 7.98 2.33
C ASP A 307 -3.78 8.17 3.53
N TRP A 308 -4.31 8.82 4.57
CA TRP A 308 -3.73 8.92 5.89
C TRP A 308 -3.80 7.63 6.72
N PHE A 309 -4.30 6.51 6.20
CA PHE A 309 -4.11 5.20 6.83
C PHE A 309 -3.71 4.13 5.80
N GLN A 310 -2.72 3.29 6.15
CA GLN A 310 -2.17 2.24 5.30
C GLN A 310 -1.70 1.04 6.15
N TRP A 311 -2.06 -0.16 5.73
CA TRP A 311 -1.50 -1.39 6.28
C TRP A 311 -0.04 -1.59 5.84
N SER A 312 0.73 -2.27 6.69
CA SER A 312 2.01 -2.85 6.32
C SER A 312 1.84 -3.84 5.16
N MET A 313 2.89 -3.97 4.34
CA MET A 313 2.89 -4.83 3.14
C MET A 313 3.05 -6.33 3.47
N GLU A 314 3.41 -6.67 4.71
CA GLU A 314 3.74 -8.05 5.12
C GLU A 314 2.92 -8.56 6.31
N ASP A 315 2.37 -7.67 7.15
CA ASP A 315 1.72 -8.04 8.41
C ASP A 315 0.55 -7.13 8.83
N ASP A 316 -0.17 -7.54 9.88
CA ASP A 316 -1.38 -6.88 10.40
C ASP A 316 -1.07 -5.61 11.23
N LYS A 317 -0.06 -4.83 10.82
CA LYS A 317 0.23 -3.49 11.36
C LYS A 317 -0.48 -2.41 10.55
N LEU A 318 -1.10 -1.46 11.23
CA LEU A 318 -1.76 -0.30 10.63
C LEU A 318 -1.01 0.98 11.02
N ALA A 319 -0.47 1.70 10.04
CA ALA A 319 0.08 3.04 10.22
C ALA A 319 -0.97 4.08 9.79
N TYR A 320 -1.08 5.17 10.55
CA TYR A 320 -2.04 6.22 10.25
C TYR A 320 -1.62 7.60 10.78
N ILE A 321 -2.17 8.67 10.19
CA ILE A 321 -2.06 10.04 10.69
C ILE A 321 -3.28 10.35 11.56
N GLY A 322 -3.16 10.11 12.86
CA GLY A 322 -4.21 10.40 13.84
C GLY A 322 -4.29 11.90 14.18
N GLY A 323 -5.51 12.43 14.32
CA GLY A 323 -5.73 13.83 14.67
C GLY A 323 -6.98 14.45 14.07
N ILE A 324 -7.73 15.19 14.90
CA ILE A 324 -8.93 15.95 14.51
C ILE A 324 -8.60 17.36 13.98
N GLY A 325 -9.63 18.00 13.41
CA GLY A 325 -9.59 19.31 12.74
C GLY A 325 -9.20 19.17 11.27
N ARG A 326 -9.92 19.84 10.37
CA ARG A 326 -9.72 19.77 8.90
C ARG A 326 -8.34 20.18 8.41
N GLU A 327 -7.63 21.03 9.15
CA GLU A 327 -6.29 21.52 8.79
C GLU A 327 -5.21 20.45 8.92
N ALA A 328 -4.49 20.18 7.83
CA ALA A 328 -3.31 19.30 7.84
C ALA A 328 -2.10 19.92 8.56
N THR A 329 -2.13 21.23 8.86
CA THR A 329 -1.00 21.95 9.47
C THR A 329 -1.01 21.94 11.01
N SER A 330 -2.03 21.37 11.65
CA SER A 330 -2.15 21.32 13.11
C SER A 330 -2.70 19.97 13.61
N ASN A 331 -2.24 19.54 14.80
CA ASN A 331 -2.73 18.35 15.53
C ASN A 331 -2.70 17.00 14.76
N LYS A 332 -1.85 16.84 13.73
CA LYS A 332 -1.73 15.58 12.96
C LYS A 332 -0.47 14.81 13.34
N GLN A 333 -0.61 13.56 13.76
CA GLN A 333 0.49 12.74 14.31
C GLN A 333 0.52 11.35 13.66
N LEU A 334 1.69 10.91 13.20
CA LEU A 334 1.94 9.53 12.79
C LEU A 334 1.80 8.61 14.01
N ARG A 335 0.99 7.57 13.87
CA ARG A 335 0.79 6.48 14.83
C ARG A 335 0.89 5.16 14.10
N VAL A 336 1.28 4.11 14.83
CA VAL A 336 1.33 2.74 14.32
C VAL A 336 0.79 1.81 15.40
N THR A 337 -0.04 0.86 15.01
CA THR A 337 -0.60 -0.15 15.92
C THR A 337 -0.65 -1.52 15.26
N SER A 338 -0.73 -2.58 16.07
CA SER A 338 -0.89 -3.96 15.59
C SER A 338 -2.34 -4.41 15.81
N VAL A 339 -2.88 -5.24 14.91
CA VAL A 339 -4.28 -5.68 14.94
C VAL A 339 -4.32 -7.21 15.08
N PRO A 340 -5.10 -7.79 16.02
CA PRO A 340 -6.14 -7.17 16.86
C PRO A 340 -5.62 -6.39 18.08
N ASP A 341 -4.35 -6.53 18.46
CA ASP A 341 -3.85 -6.09 19.77
C ASP A 341 -3.44 -4.61 19.80
N ILE A 342 -4.44 -3.75 19.53
CA ILE A 342 -4.30 -2.29 19.48
C ILE A 342 -3.77 -1.78 20.83
N GLN A 343 -2.51 -1.35 20.83
CA GLN A 343 -1.84 -0.80 22.00
C GLN A 343 -2.19 0.67 22.21
N PRO A 344 -1.97 1.22 23.43
CA PRO A 344 -2.08 2.65 23.68
C PRO A 344 -1.27 3.51 22.70
N ARG A 345 -1.79 4.69 22.41
CA ARG A 345 -1.29 5.67 21.43
C ARG A 345 0.23 5.92 21.55
N SER A 346 0.97 5.47 20.53
CA SER A 346 2.38 5.80 20.31
C SER A 346 2.48 6.87 19.21
N ASP A 347 2.74 8.12 19.59
CA ASP A 347 2.92 9.25 18.67
C ASP A 347 4.38 9.31 18.17
N PHE A 348 4.58 9.10 16.88
CA PHE A 348 5.90 9.17 16.22
C PHE A 348 6.24 10.56 15.67
N THR A 349 5.34 11.55 15.77
CA THR A 349 5.61 12.92 15.33
C THR A 349 6.19 13.75 16.47
N PRO A 350 7.39 14.35 16.32
CA PRO A 350 7.97 15.20 17.36
C PRO A 350 7.13 16.45 17.65
N ALA A 351 7.16 16.92 18.90
CA ALA A 351 6.51 18.16 19.31
C ALA A 351 6.91 19.35 18.40
N GLY A 352 5.93 20.17 18.02
CA GLY A 352 6.12 21.29 17.09
C GLY A 352 6.09 20.90 15.59
N TYR A 353 5.82 19.64 15.26
CA TYR A 353 5.64 19.16 13.89
C TYR A 353 4.29 18.47 13.68
N VAL A 354 3.91 18.33 12.41
CA VAL A 354 2.78 17.54 11.92
C VAL A 354 3.20 16.67 10.75
N ASP A 355 2.64 15.48 10.66
CA ASP A 355 2.80 14.59 9.50
C ASP A 355 1.51 14.62 8.65
N GLN A 356 1.66 14.72 7.32
CA GLN A 356 0.59 15.10 6.39
C GLN A 356 0.33 14.09 5.27
N ALA A 357 1.14 13.03 5.20
CA ALA A 357 0.99 11.84 4.36
C ALA A 357 2.02 10.81 4.82
N LEU A 358 1.80 9.52 4.55
CA LEU A 358 2.72 8.43 4.91
C LEU A 358 2.83 7.38 3.81
N THR A 359 3.90 6.58 3.82
CA THR A 359 3.97 5.29 3.09
C THR A 359 4.95 4.32 3.75
N TRP A 360 4.68 3.02 3.67
CA TRP A 360 5.57 1.96 4.17
C TRP A 360 6.69 1.62 3.18
N ARG A 361 7.95 1.62 3.64
CA ARG A 361 9.12 1.16 2.86
C ARG A 361 9.64 -0.22 3.27
N SER A 362 9.34 -0.63 4.49
CA SER A 362 9.58 -1.98 5.04
C SER A 362 8.59 -2.20 6.20
N PRO A 363 8.46 -3.40 6.78
CA PRO A 363 7.61 -3.64 7.96
C PRO A 363 8.01 -2.88 9.24
N VAL A 364 9.11 -2.10 9.18
CA VAL A 364 9.65 -1.29 10.29
C VAL A 364 10.04 0.14 9.90
N ASP A 365 10.02 0.52 8.62
CA ASP A 365 10.37 1.86 8.12
C ASP A 365 9.20 2.50 7.36
N ILE A 366 8.75 3.65 7.84
CA ILE A 366 7.72 4.50 7.22
C ILE A 366 8.39 5.78 6.72
N VAL A 367 7.97 6.32 5.57
CA VAL A 367 8.29 7.71 5.19
C VAL A 367 7.06 8.58 5.33
N VAL A 368 7.22 9.74 5.97
CA VAL A 368 6.18 10.76 6.15
C VAL A 368 6.54 12.09 5.50
N SER A 369 5.50 12.78 5.02
CA SER A 369 5.52 14.18 4.60
C SER A 369 5.34 15.08 5.82
N ARG A 370 6.45 15.59 6.40
CA ARG A 370 6.45 16.32 7.67
C ARG A 370 6.55 17.83 7.49
N ALA A 371 5.62 18.59 8.07
CA ALA A 371 5.68 20.04 8.16
C ALA A 371 5.85 20.51 9.61
N LYS A 372 6.24 21.78 9.82
CA LYS A 372 6.17 22.41 11.15
C LYS A 372 4.68 22.62 11.50
N ALA A 373 4.31 22.42 12.76
CA ALA A 373 2.97 22.72 13.24
C ALA A 373 2.72 24.23 13.30
N VAL A 374 1.48 24.66 13.03
CA VAL A 374 1.03 26.06 13.09
C VAL A 374 -0.26 26.21 13.90
N THR A 375 -0.54 27.43 14.36
CA THR A 375 -1.87 27.83 14.86
C THR A 375 -2.79 28.19 13.69
N ALA A 376 -4.12 28.14 13.92
CA ALA A 376 -5.12 28.19 12.85
C ALA A 376 -5.12 29.49 12.02
N ASP A 377 -4.59 30.59 12.57
CA ASP A 377 -4.67 31.93 12.00
C ASP A 377 -3.57 32.26 10.95
N GLU A 378 -2.67 31.32 10.63
CA GLU A 378 -1.62 31.53 9.62
C GLU A 378 -2.16 31.47 8.18
N SER A 379 -1.83 32.49 7.37
CA SER A 379 -2.30 32.59 5.98
C SER A 379 -1.70 31.50 5.06
N PRO A 380 -2.35 31.13 3.94
CA PRO A 380 -1.86 30.06 3.05
C PRO A 380 -0.45 30.28 2.48
N ALA A 381 0.00 31.54 2.37
CA ALA A 381 1.36 31.88 1.94
C ALA A 381 2.42 31.68 3.04
N GLN A 382 2.01 31.65 4.31
CA GLN A 382 2.87 31.42 5.48
C GLN A 382 2.91 29.94 5.89
N LYS A 383 1.85 29.17 5.62
CA LYS A 383 1.76 27.74 5.96
C LYS A 383 3.00 26.97 5.47
N PRO A 384 3.75 26.29 6.36
CA PRO A 384 5.07 25.77 6.07
C PRO A 384 5.06 24.63 5.05
N PHE A 385 6.14 24.54 4.28
CA PHE A 385 6.37 23.46 3.31
C PHE A 385 6.82 22.15 4.00
N PRO A 386 6.23 20.99 3.64
CA PRO A 386 6.66 19.71 4.20
C PRO A 386 7.98 19.21 3.61
N PHE A 387 8.59 18.24 4.29
CA PHE A 387 9.79 17.53 3.86
C PHE A 387 9.73 16.05 4.28
N LEU A 388 10.42 15.17 3.56
CA LEU A 388 10.34 13.74 3.84
C LEU A 388 11.23 13.31 5.01
N VAL A 389 10.65 12.51 5.92
CA VAL A 389 11.34 11.87 7.05
C VAL A 389 11.10 10.37 7.01
N ASN A 390 12.17 9.58 7.12
CA ASN A 390 12.09 8.14 7.39
C ASN A 390 12.00 7.95 8.91
N VAL A 391 10.91 7.36 9.37
CA VAL A 391 10.61 7.01 10.76
C VAL A 391 10.74 5.49 10.90
N ARG A 392 11.56 5.04 11.84
CA ARG A 392 11.73 3.62 12.15
C ARG A 392 11.02 3.26 13.45
N VAL A 393 10.08 2.32 13.38
CA VAL A 393 9.09 2.06 14.44
C VAL A 393 9.57 1.09 15.52
N ASP A 394 10.64 0.33 15.26
CA ASP A 394 11.21 -0.67 16.19
C ASP A 394 12.19 -0.08 17.23
N GLY A 395 12.45 1.23 17.18
CA GLY A 395 13.44 1.88 18.04
C GLY A 395 13.49 3.41 17.90
N GLU A 396 12.36 4.03 17.54
CA GLU A 396 12.12 5.49 17.49
C GLU A 396 13.14 6.34 16.69
N ARG A 397 13.92 5.72 15.79
CA ARG A 397 14.95 6.43 15.01
C ARG A 397 14.31 7.16 13.83
N GLN A 398 14.50 8.48 13.77
CA GLN A 398 13.94 9.33 12.72
C GLN A 398 15.04 10.07 11.97
N LYS A 399 14.94 10.12 10.64
CA LYS A 399 15.94 10.75 9.78
C LYS A 399 15.28 11.48 8.61
N ARG A 400 15.51 12.79 8.51
CA ARG A 400 15.13 13.57 7.33
C ARG A 400 15.88 13.04 6.08
N ILE A 401 15.15 12.74 5.00
CA ILE A 401 15.72 12.12 3.79
C ILE A 401 15.77 13.04 2.57
N THR A 402 15.11 14.20 2.58
CA THR A 402 15.22 15.25 1.54
C THR A 402 15.75 16.57 2.08
N LYS A 403 16.54 17.30 1.28
CA LYS A 403 16.98 18.69 1.53
C LYS A 403 15.79 19.64 1.41
N SER A 404 15.83 20.77 2.12
CA SER A 404 14.92 21.89 1.83
C SER A 404 15.29 22.48 0.48
N ALA A 405 14.39 22.39 -0.50
CA ALA A 405 14.40 23.28 -1.64
C ALA A 405 13.68 24.58 -1.21
N ALA A 406 14.33 25.74 -1.38
CA ALA A 406 13.78 27.01 -0.92
C ALA A 406 12.46 27.32 -1.66
N GLY A 407 11.36 27.47 -0.92
CA GLY A 407 10.03 27.70 -1.48
C GLY A 407 9.32 26.46 -2.04
N TYR A 408 9.79 25.23 -1.76
CA TYR A 408 9.12 23.99 -2.16
C TYR A 408 8.97 23.02 -0.99
N GLY A 409 7.87 22.27 -0.99
CA GLY A 409 7.65 21.11 -0.12
C GLY A 409 7.73 19.79 -0.87
N ASP A 410 8.00 18.71 -0.13
CA ASP A 410 7.91 17.34 -0.59
C ASP A 410 6.65 16.68 0.00
N TYR A 411 5.71 16.32 -0.87
CA TYR A 411 4.34 15.87 -0.56
C TYR A 411 4.09 14.46 -1.09
N GLY A 412 3.15 13.73 -0.48
CA GLY A 412 2.63 12.46 -1.02
C GLY A 412 3.72 11.42 -1.34
N PRO A 413 4.52 10.96 -0.36
CA PRO A 413 5.47 9.89 -0.59
C PRO A 413 4.75 8.58 -0.90
N GLU A 414 5.20 7.87 -1.93
CA GLU A 414 4.64 6.59 -2.38
C GLU A 414 5.74 5.54 -2.55
N SER A 415 5.53 4.35 -1.97
CA SER A 415 6.45 3.23 -2.07
C SER A 415 6.33 2.54 -3.42
N LEU A 416 7.41 2.56 -4.21
CA LEU A 416 7.44 2.00 -5.56
C LEU A 416 7.98 0.55 -5.59
N GLY A 417 7.98 -0.12 -4.44
CA GLY A 417 8.56 -1.45 -4.26
C GLY A 417 10.02 -1.51 -4.73
N VAL A 418 10.28 -2.37 -5.72
CA VAL A 418 11.62 -2.53 -6.33
C VAL A 418 12.14 -1.30 -7.06
N ASN A 419 11.28 -0.31 -7.36
CA ASN A 419 11.69 0.97 -7.96
C ASN A 419 11.98 2.07 -6.93
N GLY A 420 11.82 1.80 -5.63
CA GLY A 420 12.23 2.69 -4.55
C GLY A 420 11.11 3.57 -3.99
N LEU A 421 11.25 4.89 -4.07
CA LEU A 421 10.35 5.88 -3.44
C LEU A 421 10.05 7.03 -4.42
N GLY A 422 8.77 7.26 -4.70
CA GLY A 422 8.27 8.41 -5.44
C GLY A 422 7.66 9.46 -4.51
N TRP A 423 7.59 10.72 -4.95
CA TRP A 423 6.79 11.78 -4.31
C TRP A 423 6.63 12.99 -5.23
N VAL A 424 5.81 13.96 -4.84
CA VAL A 424 5.67 15.24 -5.57
C VAL A 424 6.39 16.36 -4.83
N ARG A 425 7.24 17.11 -5.53
CA ARG A 425 7.80 18.38 -5.06
C ARG A 425 7.00 19.54 -5.66
N SER A 426 6.40 20.38 -4.81
CA SER A 426 5.57 21.52 -5.24
C SER A 426 5.85 22.79 -4.44
N ASN A 427 5.67 23.95 -5.07
CA ASN A 427 5.64 25.27 -4.43
C ASN A 427 4.20 25.83 -4.28
N ARG A 428 3.18 24.96 -4.36
CA ARG A 428 1.73 25.28 -4.49
C ARG A 428 1.33 25.94 -5.82
N SER A 429 2.16 25.85 -6.87
CA SER A 429 1.82 26.37 -8.22
C SER A 429 2.41 25.55 -9.36
N MET A 430 3.63 25.04 -9.20
CA MET A 430 4.30 24.09 -10.08
C MET A 430 4.56 22.81 -9.30
N ALA A 431 4.30 21.64 -9.90
CA ALA A 431 4.55 20.34 -9.29
C ALA A 431 5.45 19.48 -10.18
N ASN A 432 6.41 18.80 -9.59
CA ASN A 432 7.38 17.95 -10.27
C ASN A 432 7.44 16.59 -9.53
N VAL A 433 7.51 15.47 -10.24
CA VAL A 433 7.59 14.13 -9.64
C VAL A 433 9.06 13.75 -9.44
N LEU A 434 9.40 13.41 -8.20
CA LEU A 434 10.73 13.05 -7.75
C LEU A 434 10.78 11.55 -7.48
N VAL A 435 11.87 10.89 -7.85
CA VAL A 435 12.07 9.45 -7.61
C VAL A 435 13.46 9.16 -7.06
N ALA A 436 13.53 8.42 -5.95
CA ALA A 436 14.75 7.86 -5.39
C ALA A 436 14.76 6.34 -5.53
N ALA A 437 15.79 5.80 -6.18
CA ALA A 437 16.00 4.35 -6.36
C ALA A 437 16.17 3.60 -5.00
N PRO A 438 16.02 2.27 -4.97
CA PRO A 438 16.16 1.46 -3.75
C PRO A 438 17.43 1.74 -2.95
N GLY A 439 17.31 1.69 -1.62
CA GLY A 439 18.41 1.99 -0.69
C GLY A 439 18.90 3.44 -0.67
N GLN A 440 18.51 4.29 -1.64
CA GLN A 440 18.96 5.67 -1.71
C GLN A 440 18.17 6.57 -0.74
N SER A 441 18.81 7.68 -0.34
CA SER A 441 18.15 8.82 0.31
C SER A 441 17.57 9.73 -0.76
N GLY A 442 16.43 10.37 -0.46
CA GLY A 442 15.80 11.37 -1.33
C GLY A 442 16.70 12.55 -1.73
N ASN A 443 17.84 12.75 -1.05
CA ASN A 443 18.91 13.66 -1.45
C ASN A 443 19.65 13.27 -2.75
N ARG A 444 19.40 12.07 -3.29
CA ARG A 444 19.87 11.59 -4.60
C ARG A 444 18.74 11.43 -5.62
N ALA A 445 17.50 11.84 -5.30
CA ALA A 445 16.38 11.68 -6.22
C ALA A 445 16.56 12.53 -7.48
N VAL A 446 16.14 11.94 -8.60
CA VAL A 446 16.02 12.64 -9.88
C VAL A 446 14.64 13.27 -10.00
N ARG A 447 14.55 14.41 -10.68
CA ARG A 447 13.27 14.86 -11.25
C ARG A 447 12.95 13.92 -12.41
N TRP A 448 11.91 13.12 -12.25
CA TRP A 448 11.54 12.09 -13.21
C TRP A 448 10.47 12.60 -14.19
N ILE A 449 9.37 13.18 -13.67
CA ILE A 449 8.38 13.90 -14.47
C ILE A 449 8.46 15.39 -14.09
N ALA A 450 8.62 16.27 -15.07
CA ALA A 450 8.55 17.70 -14.85
C ALA A 450 7.10 18.21 -14.95
N ASP A 451 6.80 19.29 -14.23
CA ASP A 451 5.65 20.16 -14.48
C ASP A 451 4.33 19.41 -14.76
N ILE A 452 3.81 18.76 -13.73
CA ILE A 452 2.47 18.17 -13.70
C ILE A 452 1.45 19.18 -13.16
N ASP A 453 0.17 18.95 -13.45
CA ASP A 453 -0.92 19.78 -12.92
C ASP A 453 -1.02 19.66 -11.39
N GLN A 454 -1.66 20.63 -10.73
CA GLN A 454 -1.79 20.60 -9.27
C GLN A 454 -2.82 19.54 -8.83
N GLY A 455 -2.45 18.75 -7.81
CA GLY A 455 -3.38 17.92 -7.06
C GLY A 455 -4.44 18.76 -6.34
N SER A 456 -5.55 18.13 -5.98
CA SER A 456 -6.55 18.76 -5.12
C SER A 456 -5.96 19.13 -3.75
N ASN A 457 -6.39 20.25 -3.17
CA ASN A 457 -5.99 20.69 -1.84
C ASN A 457 -7.23 21.06 -1.02
N TYR A 458 -7.43 20.38 0.11
CA TYR A 458 -8.45 20.71 1.10
C TYR A 458 -7.78 20.98 2.46
N TYR A 459 -7.61 22.25 2.82
CA TYR A 459 -6.94 22.67 4.07
C TYR A 459 -5.53 22.04 4.27
N GLU A 460 -4.69 22.16 3.25
CA GLU A 460 -3.35 21.52 3.11
C GLU A 460 -3.34 19.98 3.13
N GLN A 461 -4.51 19.33 3.06
CA GLN A 461 -4.61 17.93 2.66
C GLN A 461 -4.46 17.87 1.14
N TRP A 462 -3.23 17.64 0.68
CA TRP A 462 -2.89 17.55 -0.75
C TRP A 462 -3.12 16.14 -1.30
N ASP A 463 -4.16 16.01 -2.12
CA ASP A 463 -4.45 14.83 -2.92
C ASP A 463 -3.76 14.97 -4.29
N TRP A 464 -2.58 14.35 -4.41
CA TRP A 464 -1.88 14.19 -5.69
C TRP A 464 -2.44 13.03 -6.52
N HIS A 465 -3.27 12.17 -5.93
CA HIS A 465 -3.96 11.10 -6.63
C HIS A 465 -4.96 11.64 -7.68
N THR A 466 -5.43 12.87 -7.57
CA THR A 466 -6.23 13.49 -8.64
C THR A 466 -5.45 13.80 -9.93
N VAL A 467 -4.11 13.72 -9.92
CA VAL A 467 -3.26 14.05 -11.07
C VAL A 467 -2.12 13.05 -11.35
N LEU A 468 -1.92 12.04 -10.49
CA LEU A 468 -0.79 11.09 -10.58
C LEU A 468 -1.18 9.68 -10.10
N ARG A 469 -0.71 8.65 -10.82
CA ARG A 469 -0.50 7.28 -10.31
C ARG A 469 0.82 6.75 -10.82
N PHE A 470 1.65 6.26 -9.91
CA PHE A 470 2.60 5.22 -10.30
C PHE A 470 1.86 3.90 -10.53
N PHE A 471 2.47 3.00 -11.28
CA PHE A 471 2.03 1.62 -11.42
C PHE A 471 2.93 0.72 -10.56
N VAL A 472 2.36 0.16 -9.49
CA VAL A 472 3.05 -0.73 -8.56
C VAL A 472 2.39 -2.11 -8.63
N ARG A 473 3.21 -3.17 -8.65
CA ARG A 473 2.83 -4.59 -8.72
C ARG A 473 3.57 -5.41 -7.67
#